data_AF-A0A927HAF5-F1
#
_entry.id   AF-A0A927HAF5-F1
#
_cell.length_a   1.000
_cell.length_b   1.000
_cell.length_c   1.000
_cell.angle_alpha   90.00
_cell.angle_beta   90.00
_cell.angle_gamma   90.00
#
_symmetry.space_group_name_H-M   'P 1'
#
loop_
_entity.id
_entity.type
_entity.pdbx_description
1 polymer ?
#
loop_
_entity_poly.entity_id
_entity_poly.type
_entity_poly.pdbx_seq_one_letter_code
_entity_poly.pdbx_strand_id
1 'polypeptide(L)'
;MLASSKSQILQNFGIDNSFYATSKVNFGDWYNKPQGEEGSCCNLETVVTEFGCQGLELDLPIVAWGEDMIWEGTSWKKYEKYQKDIHDPDKLRKNSYRVLMTRGRDGLIIFVPNIKQLDGVYTVLQEAGMDKIR
;
A
#
# COMPACT_ATOMS: atom_id res chain seq x y z
N MET A 1 -4.06 -6.77 -4.23
CA MET A 1 -3.93 -5.45 -3.57
C MET A 1 -2.56 -5.31 -2.93
N LEU A 2 -2.06 -4.08 -2.78
CA LEU A 2 -0.80 -3.75 -2.13
C LEU A 2 -1.02 -2.78 -0.97
N ALA A 3 -0.26 -2.89 0.12
CA ALA A 3 -0.33 -1.96 1.26
C ALA A 3 1.01 -1.86 2.00
N SER A 4 1.24 -0.78 2.72
CA SER A 4 2.40 -0.68 3.61
C SER A 4 2.29 -1.66 4.77
N SER A 5 3.37 -2.38 5.09
CA SER A 5 3.48 -3.28 6.23
C SER A 5 3.32 -2.61 7.60
N LYS A 6 3.39 -1.27 7.67
CA LYS A 6 3.33 -0.52 8.94
C LYS A 6 2.06 0.26 9.16
N SER A 7 1.19 0.35 8.16
CA SER A 7 -0.16 0.88 8.37
C SER A 7 -0.97 -0.09 9.23
N GLN A 8 -1.72 0.43 10.19
CA GLN A 8 -2.63 -0.37 11.02
C GLN A 8 -4.08 -0.02 10.72
N ILE A 9 -4.35 1.22 10.31
CA ILE A 9 -5.71 1.72 10.07
C ILE A 9 -6.44 0.95 8.98
N LEU A 10 -5.73 0.38 8.02
CA LEU A 10 -6.27 -0.37 6.89
C LEU A 10 -7.08 -1.61 7.30
N GLN A 11 -6.78 -2.20 8.47
CA GLN A 11 -7.54 -3.33 9.00
C GLN A 11 -9.00 -2.95 9.31
N ASN A 12 -9.23 -1.68 9.70
CA ASN A 12 -10.59 -1.16 9.91
C ASN A 12 -11.39 -1.04 8.60
N PHE A 13 -10.71 -1.12 7.46
CA PHE A 13 -11.29 -1.10 6.11
C PHE A 13 -11.27 -2.47 5.44
N GLY A 14 -11.08 -3.55 6.22
CA GLY A 14 -11.08 -4.93 5.71
C GLY A 14 -9.79 -5.34 5.01
N ILE A 15 -8.73 -4.54 5.08
CA ILE A 15 -7.44 -4.84 4.46
C ILE A 15 -6.48 -5.33 5.55
N ASP A 16 -6.40 -6.64 5.75
CA ASP A 16 -5.50 -7.26 6.74
C ASP A 16 -4.07 -7.38 6.19
N ASN A 17 -3.30 -6.32 6.41
CA ASN A 17 -1.88 -6.25 6.08
C ASN A 17 -0.96 -6.68 7.24
N SER A 18 -1.49 -7.39 8.25
CA SER A 18 -0.70 -7.86 9.38
C SER A 18 0.37 -8.86 8.93
N PHE A 19 1.45 -8.99 9.72
CA PHE A 19 2.48 -9.98 9.47
C PHE A 19 1.92 -11.41 9.43
N TYR A 20 0.94 -11.71 10.29
CA TYR A 20 0.32 -13.05 10.32
C TYR A 20 -0.48 -13.35 9.06
N ALA A 21 -1.28 -12.40 8.55
CA ALA A 21 -2.02 -12.59 7.31
C ALA A 21 -1.08 -12.70 6.11
N THR A 22 -0.12 -11.78 6.00
CA THR A 22 0.78 -11.68 4.84
C THR A 22 1.82 -12.81 4.78
N SER A 23 2.22 -13.40 5.91
CA SER A 23 3.13 -14.56 5.95
C SER A 23 2.51 -15.86 5.46
N LYS A 24 1.18 -15.94 5.37
CA LYS A 24 0.46 -17.10 4.83
C LYS A 24 0.23 -17.04 3.33
N VAL A 25 0.51 -15.89 2.70
CA VAL A 25 0.32 -15.73 1.26
C VAL A 25 1.36 -16.54 0.52
N ASN A 26 0.91 -17.47 -0.33
CA ASN A 26 1.78 -18.10 -1.32
C ASN A 26 1.93 -17.12 -2.50
N PHE A 27 3.09 -16.46 -2.60
CA PHE A 27 3.32 -15.48 -3.66
C PHE A 27 3.20 -16.07 -5.07
N GLY A 28 3.68 -17.30 -5.30
CA GLY A 28 3.59 -17.94 -6.62
C GLY A 28 2.13 -18.05 -7.07
N ASP A 29 1.27 -18.58 -6.21
CA ASP A 29 -0.17 -18.68 -6.47
C ASP A 29 -0.81 -17.29 -6.59
N TRP A 30 -0.43 -16.36 -5.72
CA TRP A 30 -1.01 -15.01 -5.68
C TRP A 30 -0.80 -14.25 -6.97
N TYR A 31 0.40 -14.30 -7.57
CA TYR A 31 0.67 -13.61 -8.82
C TYR A 31 0.15 -14.33 -10.06
N ASN A 32 0.07 -15.67 -10.04
CA ASN A 32 -0.13 -16.44 -11.27
C ASN A 32 -1.51 -17.09 -11.41
N LYS A 33 -2.25 -17.31 -10.30
CA LYS A 33 -3.57 -17.93 -10.39
C LYS A 33 -4.59 -17.01 -11.03
N PRO A 34 -5.50 -17.54 -11.87
CA PRO A 34 -6.56 -16.76 -12.47
C PRO A 34 -7.58 -16.29 -11.43
N GLN A 35 -8.36 -15.27 -11.81
CA GLN A 35 -9.49 -14.81 -11.00
C GLN A 35 -10.47 -15.96 -10.73
N GLY A 36 -10.94 -16.05 -9.48
CA GLY A 36 -11.86 -17.08 -8.99
C GLY A 36 -11.17 -18.28 -8.35
N GLU A 37 -9.85 -18.45 -8.55
CA GLU A 37 -9.10 -19.48 -7.83
C GLU A 37 -8.60 -18.99 -6.47
N GLU A 38 -8.65 -19.86 -5.46
CA GLU A 38 -8.20 -19.54 -4.12
C GLU A 38 -6.73 -19.10 -4.12
N GLY A 39 -6.49 -17.93 -3.52
CA GLY A 39 -5.18 -17.34 -3.37
C GLY A 39 -4.79 -16.36 -4.49
N SER A 40 -5.56 -16.22 -5.57
CA SER A 40 -5.26 -15.27 -6.65
C SER A 40 -5.32 -13.80 -6.20
N CYS A 41 -4.38 -12.97 -6.67
CA CYS A 41 -4.40 -11.52 -6.46
C CYS A 41 -5.62 -10.83 -7.08
N CYS A 42 -6.21 -11.44 -8.11
CA CYS A 42 -7.37 -10.93 -8.83
C CYS A 42 -8.67 -11.02 -8.02
N ASN A 43 -8.69 -11.81 -6.94
CA ASN A 43 -9.86 -11.91 -6.06
C ASN A 43 -9.97 -10.75 -5.08
N LEU A 44 -8.87 -10.00 -4.87
CA LEU A 44 -8.81 -8.89 -3.91
C LEU A 44 -9.15 -9.30 -2.46
N GLU A 45 -8.91 -10.57 -2.09
CA GLU A 45 -9.15 -11.09 -0.73
C GLU A 45 -7.94 -10.92 0.18
N THR A 46 -6.74 -10.88 -0.41
CA THR A 46 -5.48 -10.78 0.31
C THR A 46 -4.65 -9.61 -0.20
N VAL A 47 -3.80 -9.09 0.69
CA VAL A 47 -2.91 -7.98 0.42
C VAL A 47 -1.47 -8.41 0.55
N VAL A 48 -0.60 -7.84 -0.27
CA VAL A 48 0.85 -8.03 -0.21
C VAL A 48 1.52 -6.71 0.19
N THR A 49 2.58 -6.81 1.00
CA THR A 49 3.33 -5.64 1.47
C THR A 49 4.49 -5.31 0.55
N GLU A 50 5.20 -4.20 0.82
CA GLU A 50 6.39 -3.79 0.08
C GLU A 50 7.46 -4.91 0.00
N PHE A 51 7.48 -5.83 0.98
CA PHE A 51 8.40 -6.96 1.00
C PHE A 51 7.99 -8.08 0.03
N GLY A 52 6.70 -8.36 -0.10
CA GLY A 52 6.20 -9.46 -0.94
C GLY A 52 5.99 -9.06 -2.40
N CYS A 53 5.96 -7.76 -2.72
CA CYS A 53 5.88 -7.29 -4.10
C CYS A 53 7.21 -6.79 -4.67
N GLN A 54 8.30 -6.87 -3.91
CA GLN A 54 9.60 -6.45 -4.38
C GLN A 54 10.07 -7.33 -5.55
N GLY A 55 10.35 -6.69 -6.69
CA GLY A 55 10.86 -7.38 -7.89
C GLY A 55 9.79 -8.05 -8.76
N LEU A 56 8.51 -7.93 -8.40
CA LEU A 56 7.38 -8.38 -9.21
C LEU A 56 6.54 -7.18 -9.62
N GLU A 57 5.83 -7.29 -10.75
CA GLU A 57 4.96 -6.24 -11.29
C GLU A 57 3.53 -6.79 -11.43
N LEU A 58 2.56 -5.87 -11.41
CA LEU A 58 1.14 -6.13 -11.58
C LEU A 58 0.61 -5.19 -12.65
N ASP A 59 -0.37 -5.63 -13.44
CA ASP A 59 -0.90 -4.80 -14.53
C ASP A 59 -1.55 -3.51 -14.00
N LEU A 60 -2.47 -3.65 -13.04
CA LEU A 60 -3.19 -2.53 -12.44
C LEU A 60 -3.39 -2.75 -10.93
N PRO A 61 -2.35 -2.59 -10.09
CA PRO A 61 -2.47 -2.79 -8.65
C PRO A 61 -3.35 -1.72 -8.01
N ILE A 62 -4.13 -2.16 -7.02
CA ILE A 62 -4.74 -1.28 -6.03
C ILE A 62 -3.77 -1.12 -4.86
N VAL A 63 -3.27 0.09 -4.65
CA VAL A 63 -2.44 0.47 -3.50
C VAL A 63 -3.34 1.09 -2.43
N ALA A 64 -3.48 0.40 -1.30
CA ALA A 64 -4.16 0.93 -0.14
C ALA A 64 -3.21 1.81 0.67
N TRP A 65 -3.52 3.10 0.74
CA TRP A 65 -2.70 4.09 1.42
C TRP A 65 -2.97 4.12 2.92
N GLY A 66 -1.92 4.07 3.72
CA GLY A 66 -1.99 3.99 5.17
C GLY A 66 -1.71 5.31 5.89
N GLU A 67 -2.09 5.37 7.16
CA GLU A 67 -1.76 6.46 8.09
C GLU A 67 -0.26 6.59 8.37
N ASP A 68 0.53 5.60 7.99
CA ASP A 68 1.98 5.57 8.19
C ASP A 68 2.77 6.47 7.22
N MET A 69 2.10 7.08 6.24
CA MET A 69 2.63 8.11 5.35
C MET A 69 1.57 9.18 5.08
N ILE A 70 1.69 10.34 5.71
CA ILE A 70 0.76 11.46 5.54
C ILE A 70 1.43 12.65 4.85
N TRP A 71 0.63 13.51 4.24
CA TRP A 71 1.09 14.77 3.65
C TRP A 71 0.66 15.95 4.52
N GLU A 72 1.63 16.73 4.99
CA GLU A 72 1.38 17.94 5.82
C GLU A 72 1.46 19.24 4.99
N GLY A 73 1.12 19.18 3.70
CA GLY A 73 1.06 20.35 2.81
C GLY A 73 2.41 20.73 2.17
N THR A 74 3.53 20.55 2.88
CA THR A 74 4.87 20.85 2.36
C THR A 74 5.79 19.64 2.29
N SER A 75 5.51 18.60 3.08
CA SER A 75 6.36 17.44 3.18
C SER A 75 5.58 16.19 3.56
N TRP A 76 6.14 15.04 3.15
CA TRP A 76 5.71 13.72 3.58
C TRP A 76 6.22 13.45 5.00
N LYS A 77 5.32 13.03 5.88
CA LYS A 77 5.61 12.65 7.25
C LYS A 77 5.12 11.25 7.54
N LYS A 78 5.87 10.51 8.34
CA LYS A 78 5.49 9.16 8.78
C LYS A 78 4.69 9.20 10.08
N TYR A 79 3.91 8.16 10.33
CA TYR A 79 3.43 7.86 11.68
C TYR A 79 4.54 7.18 12.49
N GLU A 80 5.04 7.85 13.52
CA GLU A 80 6.08 7.31 14.40
C GLU A 80 5.46 6.48 15.53
N LYS A 81 5.46 5.15 15.37
CA LYS A 81 5.57 4.27 16.54
C LYS A 81 7.07 4.12 16.81
N TYR A 82 7.56 4.77 17.87
CA TYR A 82 8.98 4.82 18.30
C TYR A 82 9.77 3.59 17.84
N GLN A 83 10.65 3.77 16.85
CA GLN A 83 11.63 2.76 16.42
C GLN A 83 12.98 3.22 16.93
N LYS A 84 13.40 2.66 18.08
CA LYS A 84 14.79 2.76 18.53
C LYS A 84 15.65 2.11 17.45
N ASP A 85 16.75 2.76 17.09
CA ASP A 85 17.85 2.21 16.27
C ASP A 85 17.71 2.23 14.74
N ILE A 86 16.86 3.11 14.17
CA ILE A 86 16.87 3.37 12.72
C ILE A 86 17.55 4.70 12.41
N HIS A 87 18.56 4.66 11.54
CA HIS A 87 19.33 5.84 11.14
C HIS A 87 18.52 6.86 10.32
N ASP A 88 17.68 6.38 9.39
CA ASP A 88 16.80 7.23 8.56
C ASP A 88 15.42 6.55 8.33
N PRO A 89 14.53 6.59 9.33
CA PRO A 89 13.18 6.03 9.23
C PRO A 89 12.30 6.68 8.16
N ASP A 90 12.57 7.94 7.77
CA ASP A 90 11.78 8.65 6.76
C ASP A 90 12.08 8.10 5.38
N LYS A 91 13.37 7.92 5.07
CA LYS A 91 13.80 7.30 3.82
C LYS A 91 13.30 5.87 3.69
N LEU A 92 13.24 5.11 4.78
CA LEU A 92 12.64 3.77 4.77
C LEU A 92 11.17 3.83 4.39
N ARG A 93 10.37 4.70 5.02
CA ARG A 93 8.93 4.84 4.71
C ARG A 93 8.71 5.30 3.26
N LYS A 94 9.47 6.30 2.80
CA LYS A 94 9.43 6.77 1.40
C LYS A 94 9.78 5.65 0.42
N ASN A 95 10.77 4.80 0.77
CA ASN A 95 11.13 3.65 -0.05
C ASN A 95 10.03 2.57 -0.09
N SER A 96 9.33 2.30 1.02
CA SER A 96 8.18 1.39 1.00
C SER A 96 7.14 1.87 -0.01
N TYR A 97 6.73 3.14 0.05
CA TYR A 97 5.75 3.70 -0.89
C TYR A 97 6.28 3.78 -2.33
N ARG A 98 7.58 4.05 -2.53
CA ARG A 98 8.21 3.94 -3.85
C ARG A 98 8.09 2.51 -4.42
N VAL A 99 8.33 1.48 -3.60
CA VAL A 99 8.16 0.09 -4.04
C VAL A 99 6.71 -0.14 -4.45
N LEU A 100 5.75 0.14 -3.56
CA LEU A 100 4.32 -0.09 -3.79
C LEU A 100 3.80 0.63 -5.06
N MET A 101 4.13 1.91 -5.23
CA MET A 101 3.64 2.72 -6.35
C MET A 101 4.30 2.38 -7.69
N THR A 102 5.48 1.74 -7.69
CA THR A 102 6.19 1.35 -8.92
C THR A 102 5.90 -0.08 -9.35
N ARG A 103 4.91 -0.75 -8.76
CA ARG A 103 4.54 -2.13 -9.16
C ARG A 103 3.57 -2.16 -10.34
N GLY A 104 2.92 -1.05 -10.66
CA GLY A 104 1.92 -0.97 -11.73
C GLY A 104 2.55 -0.85 -13.11
N ARG A 105 2.23 -1.80 -14.00
CA ARG A 105 2.72 -1.84 -15.39
C ARG A 105 1.89 -0.97 -16.32
N ASP A 106 0.56 -1.10 -16.25
CA ASP A 106 -0.39 -0.37 -17.10
C ASP A 106 -1.01 0.84 -16.38
N GLY A 107 -0.84 0.92 -15.06
CA GLY A 107 -1.29 2.03 -14.23
C GLY A 107 -1.33 1.63 -12.76
N LEU A 108 -1.96 2.46 -11.92
CA LEU A 108 -2.21 2.11 -10.52
C LEU A 108 -3.50 2.77 -10.04
N ILE A 109 -4.19 2.10 -9.12
CA ILE A 109 -5.35 2.66 -8.40
C ILE A 109 -4.91 2.91 -6.96
N ILE A 110 -5.17 4.09 -6.42
CA ILE A 110 -4.91 4.37 -4.99
C ILE A 110 -6.23 4.41 -4.24
N PHE A 111 -6.36 3.53 -3.27
CA PHE A 111 -7.40 3.62 -2.25
C PHE A 111 -6.88 4.48 -1.09
N VAL A 112 -7.50 5.63 -0.88
CA VAL A 112 -7.24 6.50 0.28
C VAL A 112 -8.45 6.42 1.22
N PRO A 113 -8.30 5.83 2.43
CA PRO A 113 -9.37 5.82 3.43
C PRO A 113 -9.89 7.23 3.73
N ASN A 114 -11.22 7.37 3.83
CA ASN A 114 -11.87 8.64 4.13
C ASN A 114 -11.76 8.97 5.64
N ILE A 115 -10.57 9.38 6.05
CA ILE A 115 -10.23 9.79 7.42
C ILE A 115 -9.44 11.09 7.37
N LYS A 116 -9.66 11.96 8.37
CA LYS A 116 -9.08 13.30 8.42
C LYS A 116 -7.54 13.31 8.31
N GLN A 117 -6.88 12.27 8.83
CA GLN A 117 -5.42 12.13 8.77
C GLN A 117 -4.88 11.99 7.32
N LEU A 118 -5.72 11.54 6.38
CA LEU A 118 -5.34 11.27 4.99
C LEU A 118 -5.89 12.30 4.01
N ASP A 119 -6.61 13.34 4.47
CA ASP A 119 -7.12 14.42 3.60
C ASP A 119 -5.99 15.09 2.80
N GLY A 120 -4.84 15.32 3.44
CA GLY A 120 -3.65 15.86 2.77
C GLY A 120 -3.09 14.94 1.70
N VAL A 121 -3.13 13.62 1.93
CA VAL A 121 -2.70 12.61 0.96
C VAL A 121 -3.62 12.62 -0.25
N TYR A 122 -4.94 12.62 -0.02
CA TYR A 122 -5.92 12.71 -1.10
C TYR A 122 -5.70 13.96 -1.96
N THR A 123 -5.54 15.11 -1.30
CA THR A 123 -5.32 16.40 -1.97
C THR A 123 -4.06 16.39 -2.83
N VAL A 124 -2.91 15.99 -2.29
CA VAL A 124 -1.64 16.01 -3.05
C VAL A 124 -1.64 15.01 -4.20
N LEU A 125 -2.34 13.88 -4.07
CA LEU A 125 -2.49 12.92 -5.16
C LEU A 125 -3.32 13.51 -6.31
N GLN A 126 -4.40 14.24 -6.01
CA GLN A 126 -5.18 14.94 -7.03
C GLN A 126 -4.37 16.07 -7.69
N GLU A 127 -3.63 16.85 -6.90
CA GLU A 127 -2.72 17.90 -7.42
C GLU A 127 -1.61 17.32 -8.30
N ALA A 128 -1.16 16.09 -8.02
CA ALA A 128 -0.22 15.35 -8.85
C ALA A 128 -0.83 14.77 -10.13
N GLY A 129 -2.13 14.96 -10.37
CA GLY A 129 -2.83 14.54 -11.60
C GLY A 129 -3.58 13.21 -11.50
N MET A 130 -3.81 12.67 -10.30
CA MET A 130 -4.66 11.48 -10.13
C MET A 130 -6.14 11.82 -10.32
N ASP A 131 -6.80 11.10 -11.21
CA ASP A 131 -8.24 11.21 -11.41
C ASP A 131 -9.03 10.46 -10.34
N LYS A 132 -10.11 11.09 -9.87
CA LYS A 132 -11.06 10.43 -8.97
C LYS A 132 -11.91 9.45 -9.77
N ILE A 133 -11.83 8.17 -9.43
CA ILE A 133 -12.73 7.13 -9.94
C ILE A 133 -14.12 7.32 -9.30
N ARG A 134 -15.16 7.39 -10.14
CA ARG A 134 -16.57 7.55 -9.72
C ARG A 134 -17.28 6.21 -9.68
#